data_AF-A0A7X5N4V6-F1
#
_entry.id   AF-A0A7X5N4V6-F1
#
_cell.length_a   1.000
_cell.length_b   1.000
_cell.length_c   1.000
_cell.angle_alpha   90.00
_cell.angle_beta   90.00
_cell.angle_gamma   90.00
#
_symmetry.space_group_name_H-M   'P 1'
#
loop_
_entity.id
_entity.type
_entity.pdbx_description
1 polymer ?
#
loop_
_entity_poly.entity_id
_entity_poly.type
_entity_poly.pdbx_seq_one_letter_code
_entity_poly.pdbx_strand_id
1 'polypeptide(L)' 'GTTTPGSASYASYNGTSMAAPHVAGVVALVQSVASRPLTPAAVETLLKNTARPLPGACSGGCGAGIVNAAGAVSQTP' A
#
# COMPACT_ATOMS: atom_id res chain seq x y z
N GLY A 1 24.13 21.71 -0.48
CA GLY A 1 24.55 20.49 -1.20
C GLY A 1 25.27 20.92 -2.46
N THR A 2 26.32 20.20 -2.86
CA THR A 2 27.22 20.55 -3.98
C THR A 2 26.77 19.98 -5.33
N THR A 3 25.54 19.47 -5.43
CA THR A 3 25.00 18.89 -6.67
C THR A 3 23.71 19.61 -7.10
N THR A 4 23.56 19.80 -8.41
CA THR A 4 22.32 20.23 -9.06
C THR A 4 21.49 19.00 -9.44
N PRO A 5 20.14 19.07 -9.37
CA PRO A 5 19.29 17.98 -9.83
C PRO A 5 19.57 17.64 -11.30
N GLY A 6 19.71 16.35 -11.61
CA GLY A 6 19.76 15.87 -12.99
C GLY A 6 18.39 15.96 -13.68
N SER A 7 18.33 15.57 -14.95
CA SER A 7 17.06 15.52 -15.70
C SER A 7 16.09 14.50 -15.10
N ALA A 8 14.80 14.84 -15.09
CA ALA A 8 13.74 13.91 -14.67
C ALA A 8 13.78 12.64 -15.54
N SER A 9 13.70 11.48 -14.89
CA SER A 9 13.70 10.19 -15.56
C SER A 9 12.86 9.17 -14.79
N TYR A 10 12.49 8.10 -15.47
CA TYR A 10 11.80 6.96 -14.88
C TYR A 10 12.75 5.76 -14.89
N ALA A 11 12.67 4.94 -13.85
CA ALA A 11 13.43 3.71 -13.73
C ALA A 11 12.54 2.60 -13.16
N SER A 12 12.86 1.37 -13.51
CA SER A 12 12.20 0.18 -12.96
C SER A 12 13.04 -0.41 -11.84
N TYR A 13 12.42 -0.64 -10.69
CA TYR A 13 13.05 -1.27 -9.53
C TYR A 13 12.18 -2.43 -9.05
N ASN A 14 12.83 -3.46 -8.52
CA ASN A 14 12.18 -4.65 -7.98
C ASN A 14 12.61 -4.83 -6.53
N GLY A 15 11.65 -5.03 -5.64
CA GLY A 15 11.91 -5.28 -4.21
C GLY A 15 10.74 -4.90 -3.33
N THR A 16 10.76 -5.37 -2.08
CA THR A 16 9.76 -5.01 -1.05
C THR A 16 9.77 -3.51 -0.75
N SER A 17 10.90 -2.83 -0.96
CA SER A 17 11.01 -1.37 -0.90
C SER A 17 10.10 -0.63 -1.89
N MET A 18 9.68 -1.27 -2.98
CA MET A 18 8.72 -0.71 -3.94
C MET A 18 7.28 -1.14 -3.63
N ALA A 19 7.09 -2.24 -2.89
CA ALA A 19 5.78 -2.63 -2.38
C ALA A 19 5.33 -1.72 -1.22
N ALA A 20 6.25 -1.34 -0.32
CA ALA A 20 5.95 -0.45 0.81
C ALA A 20 5.30 0.89 0.40
N PRO A 21 5.83 1.67 -0.58
CA PRO A 21 5.19 2.92 -1.00
C PRO A 21 3.83 2.70 -1.69
N HIS A 22 3.58 1.53 -2.30
CA HIS A 22 2.23 1.21 -2.79
C HIS A 22 1.24 1.06 -1.64
N VAL A 23 1.59 0.34 -0.57
CA VAL A 23 0.72 0.22 0.61
C VAL A 23 0.52 1.57 1.27
N ALA A 24 1.57 2.39 1.40
CA ALA A 24 1.47 3.75 1.93
C ALA A 24 0.52 4.64 1.10
N GLY A 25 0.57 4.53 -0.23
CA GLY A 25 -0.37 5.23 -1.11
C GLY A 25 -1.83 4.79 -0.90
N VAL A 26 -2.08 3.49 -0.70
CA VAL A 26 -3.42 2.99 -0.38
C VAL A 26 -3.92 3.52 0.97
N VAL A 27 -3.07 3.58 1.99
CA VAL A 27 -3.42 4.19 3.28
C VAL A 27 -3.79 5.66 3.10
N ALA A 28 -3.04 6.41 2.29
CA ALA A 28 -3.37 7.81 2.00
C ALA A 28 -4.72 7.95 1.29
N LEU A 29 -5.05 7.06 0.35
CA LEU A 29 -6.36 7.03 -0.31
C LEU A 29 -7.49 6.76 0.69
N VAL A 30 -7.35 5.75 1.55
CA VAL A 30 -8.32 5.44 2.62
C VAL A 30 -8.52 6.65 3.52
N GLN A 31 -7.44 7.28 4.00
CA GLN A 31 -7.54 8.45 4.87
C GLN A 31 -8.17 9.67 4.17
N SER A 32 -8.03 9.77 2.84
CA SER A 32 -8.61 10.88 2.07
C SER A 32 -10.14 10.82 1.95
N VAL A 33 -10.73 9.63 2.07
CA VAL A 33 -12.19 9.43 1.96
C VAL A 33 -12.87 9.15 3.29
N ALA A 34 -12.10 8.84 4.34
CA ALA A 34 -12.63 8.55 5.66
C ALA A 34 -13.32 9.78 6.27
N SER A 35 -14.49 9.57 6.87
CA SER A 35 -15.25 10.65 7.54
C SER A 35 -14.50 11.24 8.75
N ARG A 36 -13.63 10.43 9.37
CA ARG A 36 -12.69 10.80 10.42
C ARG A 36 -11.38 10.05 10.20
N PRO A 37 -10.23 10.60 10.64
CA PRO A 37 -8.95 9.89 10.53
C PRO A 37 -9.02 8.52 11.20
N LEU A 38 -8.70 7.47 10.44
CA LEU A 38 -8.63 6.12 10.97
C LEU A 38 -7.34 5.94 11.77
N THR A 39 -7.43 5.15 12.85
CA THR A 39 -6.25 4.78 13.63
C THR A 39 -5.38 3.78 12.85
N PRO A 40 -4.07 3.68 13.13
CA PRO A 40 -3.21 2.72 12.46
C PRO A 40 -3.74 1.29 12.51
N ALA A 41 -4.27 0.86 13.67
CA ALA A 41 -4.84 -0.48 13.84
C ALA A 41 -6.11 -0.71 13.01
N ALA A 42 -6.97 0.32 12.89
CA ALA A 42 -8.17 0.25 12.06
C ALA A 42 -7.81 0.14 10.57
N VAL A 43 -6.85 0.96 10.12
CA VAL A 43 -6.34 0.89 8.74
C VAL A 43 -5.70 -0.47 8.46
N GLU A 44 -4.86 -0.98 9.37
CA GLU A 44 -4.23 -2.29 9.21
C GLU A 44 -5.28 -3.41 9.06
N THR A 45 -6.33 -3.37 9.87
CA THR A 45 -7.44 -4.33 9.80
C THR A 45 -8.18 -4.23 8.47
N LEU A 46 -8.52 -3.01 8.03
CA LEU A 46 -9.17 -2.76 6.76
C LEU A 46 -8.35 -3.30 5.58
N LEU A 47 -7.04 -3.03 5.56
CA LEU A 47 -6.15 -3.50 4.49
C LEU A 47 -6.05 -5.02 4.46
N LYS A 48 -5.96 -5.68 5.63
CA LYS A 48 -5.93 -7.15 5.71
C LYS A 48 -7.25 -7.77 5.26
N ASN A 49 -8.38 -7.20 5.64
CA ASN A 49 -9.71 -7.72 5.29
C ASN A 49 -10.05 -7.56 3.81
N THR A 50 -9.46 -6.58 3.14
CA THR A 50 -9.72 -6.28 1.73
C THR A 50 -8.68 -6.88 0.78
N ALA A 51 -7.58 -7.41 1.32
CA ALA A 51 -6.49 -8.00 0.57
C ALA A 51 -6.96 -9.17 -0.31
N ARG A 52 -6.30 -9.32 -1.47
CA ARG A 52 -6.55 -10.40 -2.41
C ARG A 52 -5.55 -11.53 -2.21
N PRO A 53 -5.93 -12.80 -2.42
CA PRO A 53 -4.98 -13.91 -2.38
C PRO A 53 -3.80 -13.66 -3.31
N LEU A 54 -2.58 -13.88 -2.79
CA LEU A 54 -1.38 -13.87 -3.62
C LEU A 54 -1.31 -15.21 -4.38
N PRO A 55 -1.29 -15.21 -5.72
CA PRO A 55 -1.15 -16.46 -6.48
C PRO A 55 0.25 -17.05 -6.29
N GLY A 56 0.31 -18.36 -6.07
CA GLY A 56 1.56 -19.11 -5.89
C GLY A 56 1.87 -19.48 -4.43
N ALA A 57 2.96 -20.22 -4.25
CA ALA A 57 3.46 -20.59 -2.93
C ALA A 57 4.38 -19.50 -2.39
N CYS A 58 4.08 -19.02 -1.19
CA CYS A 58 4.92 -18.05 -0.49
C CYS A 58 5.58 -18.73 0.72
N SER A 59 6.76 -19.31 0.50
CA SER A 59 7.49 -20.07 1.53
C SER A 59 7.90 -19.24 2.76
N GLY A 60 7.90 -17.91 2.65
CA GLY A 60 8.23 -16.98 3.74
C GLY A 60 7.02 -16.40 4.50
N GLY A 61 5.79 -16.75 4.12
CA GLY A 61 4.56 -16.16 4.67
C GLY A 61 4.22 -14.80 4.03
N CYS A 62 3.11 -14.74 3.29
CA CYS A 62 2.72 -13.55 2.52
C CYS A 62 1.64 -12.69 3.18
N GLY A 63 1.50 -12.82 4.50
CA GLY A 63 0.48 -12.09 5.28
C GLY A 63 -0.93 -12.32 4.72
N ALA A 64 -1.71 -11.25 4.67
CA ALA A 64 -3.08 -11.28 4.15
C ALA A 64 -3.18 -11.32 2.60
N GLY A 65 -2.05 -11.17 1.88
CA GLY A 65 -2.00 -11.18 0.42
C GLY A 65 -1.73 -9.82 -0.23
N ILE A 66 -2.18 -9.63 -1.48
CA ILE A 66 -1.98 -8.42 -2.27
C ILE A 66 -2.93 -7.32 -1.80
N VAL A 67 -2.41 -6.12 -1.52
CA VAL A 67 -3.21 -4.95 -1.16
C VAL A 67 -4.26 -4.62 -2.24
N ASN A 68 -5.48 -4.28 -1.83
CA ASN A 68 -6.60 -3.97 -2.70
C ASN A 68 -7.10 -2.54 -2.47
N ALA A 69 -6.62 -1.59 -3.29
CA ALA A 69 -6.97 -0.18 -3.14
C ALA A 69 -8.48 0.08 -3.25
N ALA A 70 -9.13 -0.49 -4.28
CA ALA A 70 -10.55 -0.30 -4.52
C ALA A 70 -11.40 -0.88 -3.39
N GLY A 71 -11.08 -2.10 -2.95
CA GLY A 71 -11.75 -2.73 -1.81
C GLY A 71 -11.60 -1.92 -0.53
N ALA A 72 -10.39 -1.48 -0.20
CA ALA A 72 -10.12 -0.67 0.98
C ALA A 72 -10.90 0.65 0.99
N VAL A 73 -10.89 1.39 -0.12
CA VAL A 73 -11.64 2.65 -0.26
C VAL A 73 -13.15 2.43 -0.14
N SER A 74 -13.69 1.38 -0.79
CA SER A 74 -15.14 1.08 -0.74
C SER A 74 -15.66 0.66 0.63
N GLN A 75 -14.78 0.15 1.50
CA GLN A 75 -15.10 -0.35 2.84
C GLN A 75 -14.61 0.60 3.93
N THR A 76 -14.19 1.82 3.55
CA THR A 76 -13.79 2.85 4.51
C THR A 76 -15.02 3.36 5.27
N PRO A 77 -14.99 3.40 6.61
CA PRO A 77 -16.09 3.91 7.45
C PRO A 77 -16.35 5.43 7.37
#